data_AF-A0A9D6WUA9-F1
#
_entry.id   AF-A0A9D6WUA9-F1
#
_cell.length_a   1.000
_cell.length_b   1.000
_cell.length_c   1.000
_cell.angle_alpha   90.00
_cell.angle_beta   90.00
_cell.angle_gamma   90.00
#
_symmetry.space_group_name_H-M   'P 1'
#
loop_
_entity.id
_entity.type
_entity.pdbx_description
1 polymer ?
#
loop_
_entity_poly.entity_id
_entity_poly.type
_entity_poly.pdbx_seq_one_letter_code
_entity_poly.pdbx_strand_id
1 'polypeptide(L)'
;MKQILTIALREITRLRRRFSGGASPLTVVILLGALALNAYAFRDLAVLGSGLYRIGVSGDAPALQDARFAPLAVEVARGRALVDRYALDAHIDGDDVYARRDDKSLYALGALKKYLEKQELARIRSTFEMARAFPLRVEINFLDPAPNPGSPAPAEPPIAPTTTAAPASDAALTAQLKKIEDEGRLPEFRIDHTTDKEIIIPSLMTPPAPFAQVIVAFLYIMPMTFISIFFTSSFMDEKINRRLTLLLSAPITPLQIIIGKMLPYAIFAVIATAGIAFSTRAPIPLALAIFAPTALFIFAIYLMVPLFYRTFKDTTFISMLATTLTTAYLIFPAMFTGINDLAYMSPLTLAVKMYRGETFGLREYLFPAAPMVLIFGISLYAGTRLLNEEFLMGYRPITRKLADAIFLLLDQSRPYLSVALMSFLVIPIVYVAQLILLAIGTNLPMSFMLAGALIAAATIEEIAKSMGIAALIEARVVTSTRQVLALAFLSALGFLVGEKLLLLVSVTLVSETMLSAALFNTGFVLVPLIAHFIFTSIVGVLNARFRLRYPFAVIVAVIAHALYNLVIAGGLR
;
A
#
# COMPACT_ATOMS: atom_id res chain seq x y z
N MET A 1 6.83 -23.81 -24.03
CA MET A 1 5.43 -23.34 -24.03
C MET A 1 4.41 -24.49 -23.97
N LYS A 2 4.42 -25.48 -24.89
CA LYS A 2 3.42 -26.58 -24.94
C LYS A 2 3.13 -27.26 -23.58
N GLN A 3 4.17 -27.61 -22.81
CA GLN A 3 4.04 -28.21 -21.47
C GLN A 3 3.28 -27.31 -20.47
N ILE A 4 3.57 -26.00 -20.44
CA ILE A 4 2.89 -25.02 -19.57
C ILE A 4 1.39 -24.99 -19.88
N LEU A 5 1.02 -24.96 -21.16
CA LEU A 5 -0.39 -24.98 -21.58
C LEU A 5 -1.08 -26.30 -21.22
N THR A 6 -0.40 -27.44 -21.35
CA THR A 6 -0.95 -28.74 -20.91
C THR A 6 -1.22 -28.77 -19.39
N ILE A 7 -0.33 -28.19 -18.58
CA ILE A 7 -0.54 -28.07 -17.13
C ILE A 7 -1.73 -27.13 -16.84
N ALA A 8 -1.79 -25.97 -17.50
CA ALA A 8 -2.88 -25.00 -17.35
C ALA A 8 -4.26 -25.59 -17.71
N LEU A 9 -4.36 -26.35 -18.81
CA LEU A 9 -5.60 -27.02 -19.21
C LEU A 9 -6.02 -28.11 -18.22
N ARG A 10 -5.06 -28.89 -17.70
CA ARG A 10 -5.32 -29.86 -16.63
C ARG A 10 -5.81 -29.17 -15.35
N GLU A 11 -5.23 -28.04 -14.99
CA GLU A 11 -5.64 -27.23 -13.86
C GLU A 11 -7.08 -26.70 -14.02
N ILE A 12 -7.46 -26.19 -15.20
CA ILE A 12 -8.84 -25.78 -15.52
C ILE A 12 -9.83 -26.94 -15.39
N THR A 13 -9.52 -28.12 -15.96
CA THR A 13 -10.41 -29.29 -15.83
C THR A 13 -10.56 -29.77 -14.38
N ARG A 14 -9.50 -29.63 -13.57
CA ARG A 14 -9.52 -29.92 -12.13
C ARG A 14 -10.38 -28.92 -11.35
N LEU A 15 -10.25 -27.62 -11.62
CA LEU A 15 -11.12 -26.58 -11.07
C LEU A 15 -12.58 -26.89 -11.40
N ARG A 16 -12.92 -27.15 -12.67
CA ARG A 16 -14.28 -27.51 -13.09
C ARG A 16 -14.85 -28.72 -12.33
N ARG A 17 -14.04 -29.77 -12.07
CA ARG A 17 -14.45 -30.93 -11.26
C ARG A 17 -14.65 -30.59 -9.79
N ARG A 18 -13.83 -29.71 -9.22
CA ARG A 18 -14.02 -29.19 -7.85
C ARG A 18 -15.33 -28.42 -7.73
N PHE A 19 -15.67 -27.66 -8.77
CA PHE A 19 -16.92 -26.91 -8.90
C PHE A 19 -18.10 -27.74 -9.48
N SER A 20 -18.01 -29.07 -9.56
CA SER A 20 -19.17 -29.93 -9.94
C SER A 20 -19.75 -30.77 -8.80
N GLY A 21 -19.24 -30.63 -7.57
CA GLY A 21 -19.83 -31.21 -6.35
C GLY A 21 -20.73 -30.19 -5.62
N GLY A 22 -21.74 -30.66 -4.88
CA GLY A 22 -22.87 -29.84 -4.38
C GLY A 22 -22.55 -28.61 -3.51
N ALA A 23 -21.34 -28.48 -2.94
CA ALA A 23 -20.90 -27.26 -2.23
C ALA A 23 -20.47 -26.11 -3.18
N SER A 24 -20.33 -26.41 -4.48
CA SER A 24 -19.88 -25.49 -5.53
C SER A 24 -20.80 -24.28 -5.77
N PRO A 25 -22.12 -24.47 -5.99
CA PRO A 25 -22.97 -23.35 -6.42
C PRO A 25 -23.04 -22.28 -5.34
N LEU A 26 -23.09 -22.69 -4.07
CA LEU A 26 -23.09 -21.78 -2.93
C LEU A 26 -21.80 -20.94 -2.88
N THR A 27 -20.63 -21.52 -3.14
CA THR A 27 -19.36 -20.77 -3.14
C THR A 27 -19.30 -19.76 -4.29
N VAL A 28 -19.76 -20.16 -5.48
CA VAL A 28 -19.83 -19.27 -6.65
C VAL A 28 -20.90 -18.19 -6.47
N VAL A 29 -22.04 -18.50 -5.88
CA VAL A 29 -23.12 -17.56 -5.55
C VAL A 29 -22.72 -16.61 -4.41
N ILE A 30 -21.92 -17.04 -3.44
CA ILE A 30 -21.35 -16.14 -2.42
C ILE A 30 -20.31 -15.22 -3.06
N LEU A 31 -19.44 -15.72 -3.94
CA LEU A 31 -18.44 -14.89 -4.62
C LEU A 31 -19.10 -13.88 -5.59
N LEU A 32 -20.03 -14.35 -6.43
CA LEU A 32 -20.82 -13.51 -7.33
C LEU A 32 -21.76 -12.59 -6.56
N GLY A 33 -22.31 -13.03 -5.42
CA GLY A 33 -23.15 -12.22 -4.54
C GLY A 33 -22.36 -11.12 -3.83
N ALA A 34 -21.15 -11.41 -3.37
CA ALA A 34 -20.24 -10.41 -2.83
C ALA A 34 -19.77 -9.42 -3.91
N LEU A 35 -19.38 -9.92 -5.10
CA LEU A 35 -19.06 -9.08 -6.25
C LEU A 35 -20.24 -8.23 -6.71
N ALA A 36 -21.45 -8.79 -6.77
CA ALA A 36 -22.66 -8.09 -7.17
C ALA A 36 -23.12 -7.08 -6.11
N LEU A 37 -23.05 -7.40 -4.82
CA LEU A 37 -23.35 -6.47 -3.72
C LEU A 37 -22.36 -5.30 -3.71
N ASN A 38 -21.07 -5.58 -3.93
CA ASN A 38 -20.02 -4.57 -4.00
C ASN A 38 -20.18 -3.70 -5.26
N ALA A 39 -20.40 -4.30 -6.43
CA ALA A 39 -20.69 -3.57 -7.67
C ALA A 39 -22.01 -2.80 -7.62
N TYR A 40 -23.03 -3.31 -6.93
CA TYR A 40 -24.32 -2.64 -6.70
C TYR A 40 -24.15 -1.40 -5.81
N ALA A 41 -23.48 -1.55 -4.66
CA ALA A 41 -23.11 -0.44 -3.79
C ALA A 41 -22.27 0.63 -4.51
N PHE A 42 -21.41 0.23 -5.45
CA PHE A 42 -20.61 1.15 -6.25
C PHE A 42 -21.42 1.85 -7.36
N ARG A 43 -22.33 1.12 -8.02
CA ARG A 43 -23.14 1.63 -9.15
C ARG A 43 -24.21 2.62 -8.69
N ASP A 44 -24.81 2.37 -7.54
CA ASP A 44 -25.96 3.13 -7.04
C ASP A 44 -25.57 4.24 -6.05
N LEU A 45 -24.28 4.51 -5.80
CA LEU A 45 -23.82 5.71 -5.08
C LEU A 45 -24.31 7.03 -5.72
N ALA A 46 -24.72 7.00 -7.00
CA ALA A 46 -25.36 8.11 -7.70
C ALA A 46 -26.90 8.02 -7.80
N VAL A 47 -27.53 6.89 -7.45
CA VAL A 47 -28.96 6.60 -7.72
C VAL A 47 -29.77 6.31 -6.45
N LEU A 48 -29.17 5.66 -5.44
CA LEU A 48 -29.68 5.62 -4.06
C LEU A 48 -29.83 7.02 -3.46
N GLY A 49 -29.14 8.02 -4.02
CA GLY A 49 -29.19 9.42 -3.61
C GLY A 49 -30.43 10.21 -4.05
N SER A 50 -31.58 9.58 -4.32
CA SER A 50 -32.82 10.30 -4.64
C SER A 50 -33.87 10.16 -3.53
N GLY A 51 -34.31 11.29 -2.95
CA GLY A 51 -35.34 11.33 -1.90
C GLY A 51 -34.98 10.66 -0.56
N LEU A 52 -33.69 10.47 -0.26
CA LEU A 52 -33.20 9.82 0.97
C LEU A 52 -33.72 10.46 2.26
N TYR A 53 -33.76 11.79 2.26
CA TYR A 53 -34.09 12.60 3.42
C TYR A 53 -35.35 13.42 3.16
N ARG A 54 -36.38 13.20 3.95
CA ARG A 54 -37.60 14.01 3.94
C ARG A 54 -37.35 15.28 4.76
N ILE A 55 -37.25 16.42 4.09
CA ILE A 55 -36.95 17.69 4.75
C ILE A 55 -38.24 18.52 4.79
N GLY A 56 -38.72 18.84 6.00
CA GLY A 56 -39.75 19.85 6.16
C GLY A 56 -39.16 21.22 5.87
N VAL A 57 -39.85 22.02 5.07
CA VAL A 57 -39.43 23.38 4.68
C VAL A 57 -40.56 24.34 5.06
N SER A 58 -40.24 25.34 5.88
CA SER A 58 -41.18 26.36 6.36
C SER A 58 -40.65 27.77 6.12
N GLY A 59 -41.54 28.71 5.77
CA GLY A 59 -41.17 30.11 5.49
C GLY A 59 -40.29 30.27 4.24
N ASP A 60 -39.44 31.29 4.23
CA ASP A 60 -38.49 31.61 3.14
C ASP A 60 -37.23 30.71 3.14
N ALA A 61 -37.37 29.45 3.59
CA ALA A 61 -36.26 28.52 3.63
C ALA A 61 -35.74 28.17 2.21
N PRO A 62 -34.41 27.99 2.02
CA PRO A 62 -33.79 27.92 0.71
C PRO A 62 -34.24 26.70 -0.11
N ALA A 63 -34.41 26.90 -1.42
CA ALA A 63 -34.86 25.87 -2.34
C ALA A 63 -33.84 24.72 -2.46
N LEU A 64 -34.22 23.55 -1.95
CA LEU A 64 -33.42 22.32 -2.01
C LEU A 64 -33.53 21.67 -3.40
N GLN A 65 -32.53 21.91 -4.24
CA GLN A 65 -32.43 21.38 -5.62
C GLN A 65 -31.55 20.11 -5.74
N ASP A 66 -31.00 19.61 -4.63
CA ASP A 66 -30.22 18.37 -4.60
C ASP A 66 -31.15 17.16 -4.49
N ALA A 67 -30.98 16.19 -5.40
CA ALA A 67 -31.84 15.01 -5.51
C ALA A 67 -31.97 14.21 -4.20
N ARG A 68 -30.99 14.30 -3.27
CA ARG A 68 -31.00 13.58 -1.99
C ARG A 68 -32.12 14.04 -1.05
N PHE A 69 -32.66 15.24 -1.25
CA PHE A 69 -33.75 15.76 -0.44
C PHE A 69 -35.09 15.57 -1.13
N ALA A 70 -36.08 15.13 -0.35
CA ALA A 70 -37.49 15.25 -0.68
C ALA A 70 -38.06 16.41 0.17
N PRO A 71 -38.01 17.67 -0.34
CA PRO A 71 -38.56 18.81 0.37
C PRO A 71 -40.08 18.70 0.43
N LEU A 72 -40.65 18.92 1.62
CA LEU A 72 -42.08 19.00 1.86
C LEU A 72 -42.40 20.36 2.47
N ALA A 73 -43.31 21.12 1.87
CA ALA A 73 -43.80 22.36 2.47
C ALA A 73 -44.63 22.02 3.72
N VAL A 74 -44.26 22.59 4.87
CA VAL A 74 -44.85 22.27 6.18
C VAL A 74 -45.10 23.57 6.96
N GLU A 75 -46.21 23.64 7.69
CA GLU A 75 -46.46 24.73 8.64
C GLU A 75 -45.46 24.69 9.80
N VAL A 76 -44.88 25.84 10.16
CA VAL A 76 -43.92 26.01 11.28
C VAL A 76 -44.35 25.24 12.53
N ALA A 77 -45.61 25.42 12.94
CA ALA A 77 -46.18 24.83 14.16
C ALA A 77 -46.28 23.28 14.12
N ARG A 78 -46.16 22.65 12.95
CA ARG A 78 -46.26 21.20 12.74
C ARG A 78 -44.92 20.52 12.43
N GLY A 79 -43.91 21.27 11.96
CA GLY A 79 -42.64 20.71 11.49
C GLY A 79 -41.89 19.89 12.54
N ARG A 80 -41.69 20.44 13.75
CA ARG A 80 -41.05 19.72 14.87
C ARG A 80 -41.78 18.43 15.24
N ALA A 81 -43.11 18.49 15.38
CA ALA A 81 -43.94 17.33 15.70
C ALA A 81 -43.92 16.24 14.61
N LEU A 82 -43.71 16.61 13.34
CA LEU A 82 -43.56 15.67 12.23
C LEU A 82 -42.15 15.05 12.18
N VAL A 83 -41.11 15.79 12.59
CA VAL A 83 -39.77 15.23 12.84
C VAL A 83 -39.85 14.23 14.01
N ASP A 84 -40.43 14.59 15.15
CA ASP A 84 -40.53 13.70 16.33
C ASP A 84 -41.32 12.40 16.05
N ARG A 85 -42.28 12.45 15.12
CA ARG A 85 -43.11 11.31 14.69
C ARG A 85 -42.52 10.50 13.52
N TYR A 86 -41.24 10.69 13.20
CA TYR A 86 -40.54 10.00 12.09
C TYR A 86 -41.15 10.24 10.68
N ALA A 87 -41.99 11.27 10.51
CA ALA A 87 -42.57 11.62 9.20
C ALA A 87 -41.58 12.42 8.34
N LEU A 88 -40.73 13.23 8.99
CA LEU A 88 -39.63 14.01 8.43
C LEU A 88 -38.30 13.56 9.05
N ASP A 89 -37.19 13.73 8.33
CA ASP A 89 -35.84 13.46 8.83
C ASP A 89 -35.16 14.71 9.41
N ALA A 90 -35.51 15.90 8.88
CA ALA A 90 -35.20 17.18 9.49
C ALA A 90 -36.26 18.22 9.09
N HIS A 91 -36.29 19.35 9.78
CA HIS A 91 -37.20 20.48 9.50
C HIS A 91 -36.40 21.79 9.54
N ILE A 92 -36.54 22.61 8.50
CA ILE A 92 -35.95 23.95 8.37
C ILE A 92 -37.04 24.97 8.67
N ASP A 93 -36.74 25.88 9.60
CA ASP A 93 -37.62 26.92 10.12
C ASP A 93 -36.87 28.26 10.13
N GLY A 94 -36.84 28.93 8.98
CA GLY A 94 -35.95 30.07 8.76
C GLY A 94 -34.47 29.68 8.92
N ASP A 95 -33.80 30.27 9.91
CA ASP A 95 -32.39 30.02 10.24
C ASP A 95 -32.17 28.76 11.11
N ASP A 96 -33.23 28.23 11.74
CA ASP A 96 -33.15 27.06 12.61
C ASP A 96 -33.35 25.75 11.83
N VAL A 97 -32.56 24.72 12.17
CA VAL A 97 -32.74 23.35 11.66
C VAL A 97 -32.97 22.39 12.82
N TYR A 98 -34.15 21.78 12.87
CA TYR A 98 -34.51 20.76 13.85
C TYR A 98 -34.30 19.34 13.28
N ALA A 99 -33.58 18.51 14.03
CA ALA A 99 -33.30 17.11 13.70
C ALA A 99 -33.29 16.25 14.98
N ARG A 100 -33.68 14.98 14.85
CA ARG A 100 -33.59 13.99 15.94
C ARG A 100 -32.14 13.53 16.15
N ARG A 101 -31.91 12.81 17.25
CA ARG A 101 -30.61 12.20 17.62
C ARG A 101 -30.40 10.76 17.11
N ASP A 102 -31.23 10.27 16.17
CA ASP A 102 -30.94 9.01 15.47
C ASP A 102 -30.04 9.25 14.25
N ASP A 103 -29.32 8.19 13.87
CA ASP A 103 -28.40 8.18 12.73
C ASP A 103 -29.01 8.80 11.47
N LYS A 104 -30.26 8.48 11.12
CA LYS A 104 -30.87 8.97 9.87
C LYS A 104 -31.10 10.48 9.89
N SER A 105 -31.63 11.02 10.98
CA SER A 105 -31.75 12.48 11.16
C SER A 105 -30.39 13.18 11.22
N LEU A 106 -29.38 12.58 11.86
CA LEU A 106 -28.03 13.16 11.93
C LEU A 106 -27.33 13.16 10.56
N TYR A 107 -27.49 12.10 9.76
CA TYR A 107 -27.02 12.07 8.38
C TYR A 107 -27.79 13.05 7.48
N ALA A 108 -29.10 13.22 7.68
CA ALA A 108 -29.90 14.23 6.98
C ALA A 108 -29.39 15.66 7.27
N LEU A 109 -29.16 15.97 8.55
CA LEU A 109 -28.59 17.25 8.99
C LEU A 109 -27.18 17.48 8.41
N GLY A 110 -26.31 16.47 8.44
CA GLY A 110 -24.97 16.56 7.84
C GLY A 110 -24.99 16.74 6.32
N ALA A 111 -25.90 16.06 5.62
CA ALA A 111 -26.09 16.22 4.18
C ALA A 111 -26.63 17.61 3.83
N LEU A 112 -27.60 18.11 4.60
CA LEU A 112 -28.19 19.44 4.46
C LEU A 112 -27.16 20.53 4.73
N LYS A 113 -26.39 20.43 5.82
CA LYS A 113 -25.29 21.36 6.12
C LYS A 113 -24.32 21.46 4.95
N LYS A 114 -23.84 20.33 4.43
CA LYS A 114 -22.91 20.30 3.27
C LYS A 114 -23.52 20.87 1.98
N TYR A 115 -24.84 20.78 1.81
CA TYR A 115 -25.55 21.38 0.69
C TYR A 115 -25.66 22.90 0.83
N LEU A 116 -26.09 23.38 2.01
CA LEU A 116 -26.21 24.80 2.31
C LEU A 116 -24.85 25.49 2.29
N GLU A 117 -23.78 24.86 2.79
CA GLU A 117 -22.40 25.34 2.63
C GLU A 117 -22.02 25.55 1.16
N LYS A 118 -22.43 24.66 0.24
CA LYS A 118 -22.19 24.83 -1.21
C LYS A 118 -22.99 25.99 -1.80
N GLN A 119 -24.27 26.15 -1.42
CA GLN A 119 -25.08 27.29 -1.87
C GLN A 119 -24.54 28.62 -1.32
N GLU A 120 -24.14 28.64 -0.05
CA GLU A 120 -23.61 29.83 0.61
C GLU A 120 -22.24 30.22 0.03
N LEU A 121 -21.36 29.27 -0.28
CA LEU A 121 -20.13 29.54 -1.03
C LEU A 121 -20.41 30.16 -2.41
N ALA A 122 -21.44 29.69 -3.12
CA ALA A 122 -21.85 30.27 -4.40
C ALA A 122 -22.42 31.69 -4.24
N ARG A 123 -23.19 31.95 -3.17
CA ARG A 123 -23.72 33.28 -2.82
C ARG A 123 -22.60 34.24 -2.42
N ILE A 124 -21.66 33.80 -1.58
CA ILE A 124 -20.50 34.58 -1.15
C ILE A 124 -19.64 34.97 -2.37
N ARG A 125 -19.39 34.03 -3.30
CA ARG A 125 -18.69 34.28 -4.57
C ARG A 125 -19.34 35.35 -5.44
N SER A 126 -20.67 35.44 -5.47
CA SER A 126 -21.40 36.42 -6.29
C SER A 126 -21.69 37.75 -5.58
N THR A 127 -21.70 37.76 -4.24
CA THR A 127 -22.10 38.93 -3.43
C THR A 127 -20.90 39.79 -3.00
N PHE A 128 -19.72 39.20 -2.80
CA PHE A 128 -18.55 39.89 -2.24
C PHE A 128 -17.35 39.88 -3.19
N GLU A 129 -16.53 40.93 -3.12
CA GLU A 129 -15.23 40.98 -3.79
C GLU A 129 -14.32 39.83 -3.34
N MET A 130 -13.46 39.32 -4.23
CA MET A 130 -12.66 38.11 -4.02
C MET A 130 -11.84 38.09 -2.71
N ALA A 131 -11.31 39.23 -2.27
CA ALA A 131 -10.55 39.35 -1.03
C ALA A 131 -11.43 39.22 0.24
N ARG A 132 -12.72 39.56 0.14
CA ARG A 132 -13.70 39.44 1.24
C ARG A 132 -14.45 38.12 1.19
N ALA A 133 -14.69 37.58 0.00
CA ALA A 133 -15.31 36.28 -0.21
C ALA A 133 -14.44 35.12 0.30
N PHE A 134 -13.11 35.24 0.09
CA PHE A 134 -12.13 34.21 0.46
C PHE A 134 -10.96 34.85 1.24
N PRO A 135 -11.18 35.21 2.51
CA PRO A 135 -10.21 35.98 3.30
C PRO A 135 -9.05 35.13 3.83
N LEU A 136 -9.29 33.84 4.12
CA LEU A 136 -8.24 32.90 4.50
C LEU A 136 -7.64 32.27 3.24
N ARG A 137 -6.38 32.60 2.97
CA ARG A 137 -5.58 32.06 1.88
C ARG A 137 -4.23 31.64 2.45
N VAL A 138 -3.83 30.40 2.21
CA VAL A 138 -2.62 29.79 2.78
C VAL A 138 -1.61 29.61 1.67
N GLU A 139 -0.49 30.32 1.72
CA GLU A 139 0.65 30.10 0.84
C GLU A 139 1.55 29.03 1.47
N ILE A 140 1.73 27.90 0.78
CA ILE A 140 2.68 26.86 1.20
C ILE A 140 4.07 27.26 0.70
N ASN A 141 4.95 27.60 1.63
CA ASN A 141 6.37 27.77 1.38
C ASN A 141 7.13 26.52 1.85
N PHE A 142 7.75 25.80 0.92
CA PHE A 142 8.66 24.72 1.25
C PHE A 142 10.00 25.32 1.70
N LEU A 143 10.42 24.99 2.93
CA LEU A 143 11.72 25.37 3.46
C LEU A 143 12.71 24.24 3.18
N ASP A 144 13.82 24.55 2.53
CA ASP A 144 14.92 23.59 2.38
C ASP A 144 15.47 23.18 3.76
N PRO A 145 15.80 21.89 3.98
CA PRO A 145 16.49 21.47 5.18
C PRO A 145 17.83 22.20 5.31
N ALA A 146 18.05 22.88 6.45
CA ALA A 146 19.25 23.67 6.66
C ALA A 146 20.54 22.84 6.44
N PRO A 147 21.48 23.29 5.60
CA PRO A 147 22.65 22.50 5.26
C PRO A 147 23.67 22.49 6.43
N ASN A 148 23.87 21.30 6.99
CA ASN A 148 24.84 20.93 8.03
C ASN A 148 24.63 21.52 9.45
N PRO A 149 24.86 20.71 10.52
CA PRO A 149 25.04 21.22 11.87
C PRO A 149 26.33 22.05 11.93
N GLY A 150 26.21 23.38 11.98
CA GLY A 150 27.35 24.29 12.04
C GLY A 150 27.36 25.40 11.00
N SER A 151 26.47 25.37 10.00
CA SER A 151 26.11 26.60 9.29
C SER A 151 25.38 27.54 10.28
N PRO A 152 25.66 28.85 10.30
CA PRO A 152 24.80 29.78 11.03
C PRO A 152 23.37 29.63 10.51
N ALA A 153 22.39 29.71 11.41
CA ALA A 153 20.98 29.60 11.04
C ALA A 153 20.67 30.51 9.84
N PRO A 154 19.95 30.03 8.81
CA PRO A 154 19.54 30.88 7.70
C PRO A 154 18.92 32.14 8.27
N ALA A 155 19.43 33.31 7.86
CA ALA A 155 18.89 34.58 8.33
C ALA A 155 17.38 34.56 8.04
N GLU A 156 16.58 34.76 9.09
CA GLU A 156 15.12 34.75 9.01
C GLU A 156 14.73 35.65 7.82
N PRO A 157 14.05 35.11 6.79
CA PRO A 157 13.87 35.84 5.54
C PRO A 157 13.18 37.14 5.89
N PRO A 158 13.69 38.30 5.41
CA PRO A 158 13.15 39.58 5.81
C PRO A 158 11.65 39.58 5.54
N ILE A 159 10.85 39.90 6.56
CA ILE A 159 9.40 40.05 6.45
C ILE A 159 9.16 41.26 5.55
N ALA A 160 9.23 41.03 4.24
CA ALA A 160 8.99 42.02 3.22
C ALA A 160 7.53 42.46 3.36
N PRO A 161 7.24 43.78 3.41
CA PRO A 161 5.87 44.24 3.53
C PRO A 161 5.03 43.69 2.38
N THR A 162 3.88 43.09 2.74
CA THR A 162 3.07 42.21 1.90
C THR A 162 2.27 42.96 0.83
N THR A 163 2.93 43.72 -0.05
CA THR A 163 2.26 44.54 -1.07
C THR A 163 2.21 43.91 -2.47
N THR A 164 2.95 42.83 -2.72
CA THR A 164 3.04 42.20 -4.06
C THR A 164 2.33 40.85 -4.21
N ALA A 165 1.75 40.30 -3.14
CA ALA A 165 1.18 38.95 -3.12
C ALA A 165 -0.26 38.83 -3.67
N ALA A 166 -1.03 39.93 -3.65
CA ALA A 166 -2.44 39.92 -4.03
C ALA A 166 -2.71 39.37 -5.46
N PRO A 167 -1.98 39.77 -6.53
CA PRO A 167 -2.31 39.35 -7.89
C PRO A 167 -2.15 37.84 -8.13
N ALA A 168 -1.10 37.23 -7.56
CA ALA A 168 -0.89 35.79 -7.64
C ALA A 168 -1.96 35.00 -6.87
N SER A 169 -2.36 35.53 -5.71
CA SER A 169 -3.40 34.96 -4.86
C SER A 169 -4.78 34.99 -5.52
N ASP A 170 -5.16 36.10 -6.17
CA ASP A 170 -6.42 36.22 -6.92
C ASP A 170 -6.42 35.36 -8.19
N ALA A 171 -5.27 35.19 -8.86
CA ALA A 171 -5.14 34.28 -10.00
C ALA A 171 -5.35 32.81 -9.59
N ALA A 172 -4.73 32.37 -8.49
CA ALA A 172 -4.90 31.02 -7.94
C ALA A 172 -6.35 30.75 -7.52
N LEU A 173 -7.01 31.71 -6.85
CA LEU A 173 -8.43 31.66 -6.53
C LEU A 173 -9.30 31.52 -7.79
N THR A 174 -9.04 32.32 -8.82
CA THR A 174 -9.80 32.28 -10.08
C THR A 174 -9.66 30.93 -10.78
N ALA A 175 -8.45 30.34 -10.78
CA ALA A 175 -8.21 29.01 -11.33
C ALA A 175 -8.95 27.90 -10.54
N GLN A 176 -8.92 27.95 -9.21
CA GLN A 176 -9.65 26.98 -8.36
C GLN A 176 -11.17 27.11 -8.53
N LEU A 177 -11.71 28.32 -8.59
CA LEU A 177 -13.14 28.57 -8.83
C LEU A 177 -13.58 28.07 -10.20
N LYS A 178 -12.78 28.31 -11.26
CA LYS A 178 -13.06 27.79 -12.60
C LYS A 178 -13.05 26.25 -12.61
N LYS A 179 -12.10 25.62 -11.94
CA LYS A 179 -12.02 24.15 -11.82
C LYS A 179 -13.25 23.55 -11.12
N ILE A 180 -13.79 24.23 -10.09
CA ILE A 180 -15.04 23.83 -9.42
C ILE A 180 -16.25 23.95 -10.36
N GLU A 181 -16.25 24.94 -11.24
CA GLU A 181 -17.29 25.19 -12.25
C GLU A 181 -17.26 24.12 -13.35
N ASP A 182 -16.05 23.79 -13.85
CA ASP A 182 -15.82 22.76 -14.86
C ASP A 182 -16.09 21.33 -14.32
N GLU A 183 -15.73 21.02 -13.06
CA GLU A 183 -15.92 19.68 -12.46
C GLU A 183 -17.24 19.50 -11.67
N GLY A 184 -17.96 20.58 -11.36
CA GLY A 184 -19.20 20.58 -10.57
C GLY A 184 -19.06 20.21 -9.08
N ARG A 185 -17.84 19.92 -8.62
CA ARG A 185 -17.48 19.47 -7.26
C ARG A 185 -16.35 20.33 -6.69
N LEU A 186 -16.23 20.36 -5.36
CA LEU A 186 -15.03 20.89 -4.71
C LEU A 186 -13.85 19.94 -4.98
N PRO A 187 -12.64 20.44 -5.31
CA PRO A 187 -11.43 19.63 -5.32
C PRO A 187 -11.14 19.09 -3.91
N GLU A 188 -10.51 17.93 -3.84
CA GLU A 188 -9.98 17.42 -2.57
C GLU A 188 -8.68 18.15 -2.23
N PHE A 189 -8.44 18.40 -0.94
CA PHE A 189 -7.21 19.03 -0.47
C PHE A 189 -5.99 18.22 -0.90
N ARG A 190 -5.04 18.90 -1.52
CA ARG A 190 -3.77 18.35 -1.96
C ARG A 190 -2.65 19.34 -1.68
N ILE A 191 -1.44 18.81 -1.57
CA ILE A 191 -0.20 19.58 -1.55
C ILE A 191 0.57 19.21 -2.81
N ASP A 192 0.83 20.18 -3.68
CA ASP A 192 1.68 19.99 -4.86
C ASP A 192 3.12 20.39 -4.55
N HIS A 193 3.98 19.39 -4.37
CA HIS A 193 5.40 19.57 -4.06
C HIS A 193 6.24 20.06 -5.26
N THR A 194 5.64 20.27 -6.44
CA THR A 194 6.35 20.74 -7.65
C THR A 194 6.20 22.24 -7.92
N THR A 195 5.27 22.91 -7.23
CA THR A 195 5.04 24.35 -7.40
C THR A 195 5.60 25.11 -6.21
N ASP A 196 6.65 25.90 -6.43
CA ASP A 196 7.07 26.92 -5.47
C ASP A 196 5.90 27.91 -5.25
N LYS A 197 5.35 27.90 -4.04
CA LYS A 197 4.25 28.77 -3.56
C LYS A 197 2.86 28.40 -4.10
N GLU A 198 2.40 27.20 -3.76
CA GLU A 198 0.98 26.85 -3.90
C GLU A 198 0.11 27.70 -2.95
N ILE A 199 -0.94 28.33 -3.48
CA ILE A 199 -1.92 29.11 -2.70
C ILE A 199 -3.20 28.31 -2.55
N ILE A 200 -3.47 27.85 -1.33
CA ILE A 200 -4.62 27.05 -0.96
C ILE A 200 -5.71 27.92 -0.33
N ILE A 201 -6.95 27.73 -0.74
CA ILE A 201 -8.14 28.34 -0.11
C ILE A 201 -8.94 27.22 0.58
N PRO A 202 -8.82 27.03 1.91
CA PRO A 202 -9.40 25.87 2.60
C PRO A 202 -10.91 25.71 2.43
N SER A 203 -11.66 26.82 2.30
CA SER A 203 -13.12 26.81 2.08
C SER A 203 -13.54 26.36 0.67
N LEU A 204 -12.59 26.20 -0.26
CA LEU A 204 -12.81 25.69 -1.61
C LEU A 204 -12.33 24.24 -1.79
N MET A 205 -11.95 23.56 -0.70
CA MET A 205 -11.45 22.18 -0.74
C MET A 205 -12.22 21.26 0.21
N THR A 206 -12.33 19.97 -0.12
CA THR A 206 -12.78 18.94 0.83
C THR A 206 -11.61 18.21 1.46
N PRO A 207 -11.68 17.84 2.75
CA PRO A 207 -10.63 17.04 3.39
C PRO A 207 -10.48 15.67 2.71
N PRO A 208 -9.26 15.10 2.67
CA PRO A 208 -9.01 13.83 2.00
C PRO A 208 -9.76 12.69 2.69
N ALA A 209 -10.55 11.94 1.91
CA ALA A 209 -11.43 10.91 2.43
C ALA A 209 -10.85 9.50 2.23
N PRO A 210 -10.24 8.85 3.25
CA PRO A 210 -9.62 7.53 3.11
C PRO A 210 -10.58 6.39 2.74
N PHE A 211 -11.89 6.65 2.81
CA PHE A 211 -12.95 5.69 2.51
C PHE A 211 -12.94 5.22 1.04
N ALA A 212 -12.53 6.09 0.09
CA ALA A 212 -12.44 5.72 -1.32
C ALA A 212 -11.38 4.64 -1.58
N GLN A 213 -10.21 4.77 -0.95
CA GLN A 213 -9.11 3.81 -1.00
C GLN A 213 -9.57 2.45 -0.47
N VAL A 214 -10.29 2.43 0.65
CA VAL A 214 -10.81 1.21 1.28
C VAL A 214 -11.85 0.51 0.37
N ILE A 215 -12.77 1.24 -0.26
CA ILE A 215 -13.72 0.65 -1.22
C ILE A 215 -12.98 0.05 -2.42
N VAL A 216 -12.07 0.81 -3.04
CA VAL A 216 -11.31 0.34 -4.21
C VAL A 216 -10.42 -0.87 -3.85
N ALA A 217 -9.85 -0.89 -2.64
CA ALA A 217 -9.16 -2.05 -2.08
C ALA A 217 -10.08 -3.28 -2.03
N PHE A 218 -11.24 -3.17 -1.38
CA PHE A 218 -12.19 -4.28 -1.27
C PHE A 218 -12.71 -4.75 -2.63
N LEU A 219 -12.91 -3.84 -3.58
CA LEU A 219 -13.42 -4.15 -4.91
C LEU A 219 -12.44 -4.99 -5.74
N TYR A 220 -11.15 -4.63 -5.78
CA TYR A 220 -10.15 -5.30 -6.63
C TYR A 220 -9.30 -6.34 -5.91
N ILE A 221 -8.87 -6.08 -4.67
CA ILE A 221 -7.96 -6.98 -3.94
C ILE A 221 -8.70 -8.24 -3.49
N MET A 222 -9.93 -8.11 -2.94
CA MET A 222 -10.68 -9.26 -2.42
C MET A 222 -10.85 -10.38 -3.47
N PRO A 223 -11.29 -10.12 -4.72
CA PRO A 223 -11.31 -11.15 -5.76
C PRO A 223 -9.94 -11.79 -6.03
N MET A 224 -8.87 -11.00 -6.12
CA MET A 224 -7.51 -11.52 -6.35
C MET A 224 -7.03 -12.42 -5.22
N THR A 225 -7.35 -12.06 -3.96
CA THR A 225 -7.08 -12.89 -2.78
C THR A 225 -7.86 -14.21 -2.86
N PHE A 226 -9.16 -14.20 -3.16
CA PHE A 226 -9.95 -15.43 -3.33
C PHE A 226 -9.39 -16.34 -4.43
N ILE A 227 -9.02 -15.77 -5.58
CA ILE A 227 -8.40 -16.49 -6.69
C ILE A 227 -7.08 -17.14 -6.26
N SER A 228 -6.27 -16.41 -5.48
CA SER A 228 -4.98 -16.88 -4.96
C SER A 228 -5.14 -17.99 -3.91
N ILE A 229 -6.20 -17.98 -3.11
CA ILE A 229 -6.54 -19.09 -2.19
C ILE A 229 -6.79 -20.39 -2.97
N PHE A 230 -7.49 -20.35 -4.10
CA PHE A 230 -7.69 -21.55 -4.94
C PHE A 230 -6.38 -22.06 -5.54
N PHE A 231 -5.51 -21.15 -6.02
CA PHE A 231 -4.17 -21.47 -6.50
C PHE A 231 -3.31 -22.16 -5.43
N THR A 232 -3.26 -21.60 -4.22
CA THR A 232 -2.56 -22.20 -3.06
C THR A 232 -3.13 -23.57 -2.69
N SER A 233 -4.46 -23.71 -2.66
CA SER A 233 -5.09 -25.01 -2.41
C SER A 233 -4.76 -26.03 -3.51
N SER A 234 -4.62 -25.62 -4.77
CA SER A 234 -4.25 -26.54 -5.85
C SER A 234 -2.91 -27.24 -5.59
N PHE A 235 -1.89 -26.46 -5.20
CA PHE A 235 -0.60 -26.98 -4.77
C PHE A 235 -0.72 -27.83 -3.50
N MET A 236 -1.51 -27.37 -2.53
CA MET A 236 -1.67 -28.02 -1.24
C MET A 236 -2.25 -29.43 -1.35
N ASP A 237 -3.35 -29.57 -2.10
CA ASP A 237 -3.98 -30.85 -2.42
C ASP A 237 -2.98 -31.81 -3.10
N GLU A 238 -2.19 -31.35 -4.08
CA GLU A 238 -1.25 -32.21 -4.83
C GLU A 238 -0.03 -32.61 -4.00
N LYS A 239 0.41 -31.74 -3.09
CA LYS A 239 1.46 -32.02 -2.10
C LYS A 239 1.00 -33.11 -1.14
N ILE A 240 -0.19 -32.97 -0.56
CA ILE A 240 -0.76 -33.96 0.37
C ILE A 240 -1.01 -35.31 -0.33
N ASN A 241 -1.51 -35.30 -1.57
CA ASN A 241 -1.74 -36.52 -2.35
C ASN A 241 -0.48 -37.07 -3.05
N ARG A 242 0.73 -36.55 -2.76
CA ARG A 242 2.02 -36.89 -3.41
C ARG A 242 2.06 -36.79 -4.95
N ARG A 243 1.03 -36.23 -5.58
CA ARG A 243 0.96 -36.05 -7.04
C ARG A 243 2.00 -35.06 -7.55
N LEU A 244 2.40 -34.12 -6.69
CA LEU A 244 3.47 -33.17 -7.00
C LEU A 244 4.83 -33.86 -7.20
N THR A 245 5.14 -34.91 -6.44
CA THR A 245 6.34 -35.75 -6.68
C THR A 245 6.33 -36.38 -8.08
N LEU A 246 5.18 -36.90 -8.52
CA LEU A 246 5.03 -37.48 -9.86
C LEU A 246 5.19 -36.44 -10.98
N LEU A 247 4.84 -35.18 -10.73
CA LEU A 247 5.12 -34.09 -11.66
C LEU A 247 6.60 -33.71 -11.68
N LEU A 248 7.30 -33.78 -10.53
CA LEU A 248 8.73 -33.51 -10.44
C LEU A 248 9.61 -34.61 -11.07
N SER A 249 9.10 -35.83 -11.22
CA SER A 249 9.81 -36.92 -11.94
C SER A 249 9.58 -36.90 -13.46
N ALA A 250 8.65 -36.08 -13.97
CA ALA A 250 8.46 -35.90 -15.41
C ALA A 250 9.51 -34.91 -15.98
N PRO A 251 9.79 -34.93 -17.30
CA PRO A 251 10.72 -34.00 -17.95
C PRO A 251 10.11 -32.59 -18.12
N ILE A 252 9.74 -31.97 -17.00
CA ILE A 252 9.19 -30.61 -16.87
C ILE A 252 9.96 -29.87 -15.77
N THR A 253 10.23 -28.58 -15.98
CA THR A 253 10.98 -27.80 -14.99
C THR A 253 10.07 -27.26 -13.89
N PRO A 254 10.59 -27.01 -12.66
CA PRO A 254 9.85 -26.35 -11.60
C PRO A 254 9.15 -25.05 -12.03
N LEU A 255 9.82 -24.24 -12.86
CA LEU A 255 9.25 -23.00 -13.40
C LEU A 255 8.02 -23.26 -14.29
N GLN A 256 8.06 -24.31 -15.12
CA GLN A 256 6.92 -24.69 -15.96
C GLN A 256 5.74 -25.20 -15.13
N ILE A 257 5.99 -25.90 -14.02
CA ILE A 257 4.95 -26.32 -13.08
C ILE A 257 4.29 -25.09 -12.44
N ILE A 258 5.09 -24.16 -11.91
CA ILE A 258 4.60 -22.95 -11.24
C ILE A 258 3.80 -22.07 -12.21
N ILE A 259 4.37 -21.70 -13.35
CA ILE A 259 3.69 -20.86 -14.34
C ILE A 259 2.48 -21.60 -14.92
N GLY A 260 2.60 -22.90 -15.23
CA GLY A 260 1.50 -23.70 -15.77
C GLY A 260 0.30 -23.80 -14.82
N LYS A 261 0.56 -23.90 -13.51
CA LYS A 261 -0.50 -23.86 -12.50
C LYS A 261 -1.05 -22.47 -12.26
N MET A 262 -0.22 -21.44 -12.28
CA MET A 262 -0.65 -20.06 -12.01
C MET A 262 -1.45 -19.45 -13.17
N LEU A 263 -1.13 -19.82 -14.41
CA LEU A 263 -1.66 -19.19 -15.62
C LEU A 263 -3.21 -19.11 -15.68
N PRO A 264 -3.99 -20.16 -15.37
CA PRO A 264 -5.45 -20.05 -15.33
C PRO A 264 -5.98 -19.04 -14.31
N TYR A 265 -5.36 -18.99 -13.13
CA TYR A 265 -5.72 -18.06 -12.06
C TYR A 265 -5.34 -16.62 -12.42
N ALA A 266 -4.17 -16.41 -13.05
CA ALA A 266 -3.76 -15.11 -13.56
C ALA A 266 -4.68 -14.61 -14.67
N ILE A 267 -5.08 -15.47 -15.62
CA ILE A 267 -6.07 -15.14 -16.66
C ILE A 267 -7.40 -14.77 -16.01
N PHE A 268 -7.87 -15.54 -15.02
CA PHE A 268 -9.12 -15.24 -14.33
C PHE A 268 -9.04 -13.94 -13.51
N ALA A 269 -7.89 -13.61 -12.91
CA ALA A 269 -7.66 -12.33 -12.24
C ALA A 269 -7.68 -11.13 -13.22
N VAL A 270 -7.11 -11.29 -14.42
CA VAL A 270 -7.21 -10.29 -15.50
C VAL A 270 -8.66 -10.11 -15.96
N ILE A 271 -9.40 -11.21 -16.18
CA ILE A 271 -10.82 -11.16 -16.56
C ILE A 271 -11.66 -10.50 -15.46
N ALA A 272 -11.44 -10.85 -14.19
CA ALA A 272 -12.13 -10.23 -13.06
C ALA A 272 -11.84 -8.72 -12.98
N THR A 273 -10.57 -8.31 -13.11
CA THR A 273 -10.16 -6.90 -13.11
C THR A 273 -10.82 -6.13 -14.26
N ALA A 274 -10.84 -6.70 -15.47
CA ALA A 274 -11.49 -6.09 -16.62
C ALA A 274 -13.02 -6.03 -16.46
N GLY A 275 -13.65 -7.06 -15.90
CA GLY A 275 -15.08 -7.10 -15.61
C GLY A 275 -15.48 -6.05 -14.56
N ILE A 276 -14.72 -5.92 -13.48
CA ILE A 276 -14.91 -4.87 -12.46
C ILE A 276 -14.75 -3.48 -13.07
N ALA A 277 -13.70 -3.25 -13.88
CA ALA A 277 -13.49 -1.98 -14.55
C ALA A 277 -14.67 -1.64 -15.49
N PHE A 278 -15.13 -2.61 -16.28
CA PHE A 278 -16.31 -2.46 -17.14
C PHE A 278 -17.58 -2.12 -16.33
N SER A 279 -17.87 -2.88 -15.26
CA SER A 279 -19.04 -2.65 -14.40
C SER A 279 -19.03 -1.29 -13.69
N THR A 280 -17.85 -0.79 -13.33
CA THR A 280 -17.66 0.52 -12.66
C THR A 280 -17.36 1.67 -13.62
N ARG A 281 -17.40 1.44 -14.94
CA ARG A 281 -17.07 2.41 -16.00
C ARG A 281 -15.63 2.96 -15.93
N ALA A 282 -14.71 2.26 -15.27
CA ALA A 282 -13.30 2.61 -15.25
C ALA A 282 -12.60 2.25 -16.58
N PRO A 283 -11.55 3.00 -16.99
CA PRO A 283 -10.77 2.67 -18.17
C PRO A 283 -10.04 1.32 -18.00
N ILE A 284 -10.53 0.28 -18.69
CA ILE A 284 -10.05 -1.10 -18.59
C ILE A 284 -8.51 -1.23 -18.74
N PRO A 285 -7.84 -0.59 -19.71
CA PRO A 285 -6.39 -0.72 -19.86
C PRO A 285 -5.62 -0.18 -18.64
N LEU A 286 -6.11 0.91 -18.02
CA LEU A 286 -5.48 1.54 -16.87
C LEU A 286 -5.69 0.71 -15.60
N ALA A 287 -6.90 0.18 -15.42
CA ALA A 287 -7.19 -0.77 -14.34
C ALA A 287 -6.31 -2.02 -14.44
N LEU A 288 -6.15 -2.59 -15.65
CA LEU A 288 -5.25 -3.72 -15.88
C LEU A 288 -3.78 -3.35 -15.60
N ALA A 289 -3.31 -2.17 -16.00
CA ALA A 289 -1.95 -1.72 -15.70
C ALA A 289 -1.69 -1.63 -14.18
N ILE A 290 -2.59 -1.01 -13.42
CA ILE A 290 -2.45 -0.85 -11.96
C ILE A 290 -2.53 -2.20 -11.24
N PHE A 291 -3.48 -3.05 -11.63
CA PHE A 291 -3.80 -4.26 -10.87
C PHE A 291 -3.06 -5.52 -11.33
N ALA A 292 -2.45 -5.56 -12.52
CA ALA A 292 -1.63 -6.73 -12.91
C ALA A 292 -0.37 -6.91 -12.04
N PRO A 293 0.45 -5.88 -11.74
CA PRO A 293 1.53 -5.97 -10.75
C PRO A 293 1.02 -6.40 -9.37
N THR A 294 -0.11 -5.84 -8.95
CA THR A 294 -0.77 -6.17 -7.67
C THR A 294 -1.16 -7.65 -7.60
N ALA A 295 -1.78 -8.19 -8.65
CA ALA A 295 -2.15 -9.60 -8.74
C ALA A 295 -0.92 -10.51 -8.72
N LEU A 296 0.14 -10.17 -9.48
CA LEU A 296 1.41 -10.92 -9.47
C LEU A 296 2.06 -10.92 -8.08
N PHE A 297 2.06 -9.79 -7.37
CA PHE A 297 2.55 -9.68 -6.00
C PHE A 297 1.73 -10.54 -5.00
N ILE A 298 0.40 -10.56 -5.12
CA ILE A 298 -0.44 -11.46 -4.31
C ILE A 298 -0.11 -12.93 -4.64
N PHE A 299 0.00 -13.31 -5.92
CA PHE A 299 0.43 -14.66 -6.31
C PHE A 299 1.83 -15.01 -5.78
N ALA A 300 2.75 -14.05 -5.69
CA ALA A 300 4.09 -14.23 -5.15
C ALA A 300 4.05 -14.69 -3.68
N ILE A 301 3.24 -14.03 -2.86
CA ILE A 301 3.03 -14.35 -1.45
C ILE A 301 2.32 -15.70 -1.31
N TYR A 302 1.26 -15.91 -2.08
CA TYR A 302 0.45 -17.13 -2.05
C TYR A 302 1.18 -18.37 -2.60
N LEU A 303 2.19 -18.20 -3.46
CA LEU A 303 3.10 -19.26 -3.89
C LEU A 303 4.00 -19.74 -2.74
N MET A 304 4.45 -18.85 -1.85
CA MET A 304 5.35 -19.24 -0.76
C MET A 304 4.64 -20.09 0.32
N VAL A 305 3.37 -19.80 0.63
CA VAL A 305 2.62 -20.52 1.68
C VAL A 305 2.61 -22.05 1.50
N PRO A 306 2.16 -22.64 0.36
CA PRO A 306 2.11 -24.09 0.19
C PRO A 306 3.49 -24.72 0.01
N LEU A 307 4.55 -23.95 -0.28
CA LEU A 307 5.93 -24.47 -0.30
C LEU A 307 6.43 -24.73 1.12
N PHE A 308 6.22 -23.76 2.03
CA PHE A 308 6.64 -23.86 3.43
C PHE A 308 5.79 -24.84 4.25
N TYR A 309 4.46 -24.71 4.24
CA TYR A 309 3.55 -25.43 5.15
C TYR A 309 3.06 -26.77 4.57
N ARG A 310 2.62 -27.71 5.43
CA ARG A 310 2.25 -29.09 5.03
C ARG A 310 0.86 -29.58 5.45
N THR A 311 0.14 -28.87 6.31
CA THR A 311 -1.27 -29.17 6.62
C THR A 311 -2.19 -28.09 6.05
N PHE A 312 -3.43 -28.44 5.70
CA PHE A 312 -4.42 -27.45 5.26
C PHE A 312 -4.67 -26.39 6.34
N LYS A 313 -4.69 -26.79 7.62
CA LYS A 313 -4.87 -25.89 8.75
C LYS A 313 -3.81 -24.79 8.78
N ASP A 314 -2.53 -25.17 8.70
CA ASP A 314 -1.42 -24.20 8.74
C ASP A 314 -1.42 -23.32 7.48
N THR A 315 -1.63 -23.92 6.30
CA THR A 315 -1.72 -23.19 5.04
C THR A 315 -2.85 -22.16 5.07
N THR A 316 -4.03 -22.51 5.59
CA THR A 316 -5.16 -21.56 5.74
C THR A 316 -4.86 -20.46 6.75
N PHE A 317 -4.36 -20.80 7.94
CA PHE A 317 -4.00 -19.83 8.98
C PHE A 317 -2.95 -18.81 8.49
N ILE A 318 -1.90 -19.29 7.82
CA ILE A 318 -0.84 -18.43 7.30
C ILE A 318 -1.31 -17.65 6.06
N SER A 319 -2.22 -18.21 5.26
CA SER A 319 -2.87 -17.46 4.18
C SER A 319 -3.70 -16.29 4.73
N MET A 320 -4.40 -16.46 5.85
CA MET A 320 -5.15 -15.37 6.51
C MET A 320 -4.21 -14.28 7.06
N LEU A 321 -3.11 -14.66 7.70
CA LEU A 321 -2.08 -13.71 8.13
C LEU A 321 -1.48 -12.96 6.94
N ALA A 322 -1.12 -13.69 5.88
CA ALA A 322 -0.61 -13.12 4.64
C ALA A 322 -1.62 -12.15 3.99
N THR A 323 -2.92 -12.47 3.95
CA THR A 323 -3.97 -11.53 3.53
C THR A 323 -3.90 -10.25 4.34
N THR A 324 -3.88 -10.37 5.68
CA THR A 324 -3.94 -9.22 6.59
C THR A 324 -2.74 -8.28 6.38
N LEU A 325 -1.53 -8.84 6.31
CA LEU A 325 -0.30 -8.07 6.08
C LEU A 325 -0.26 -7.45 4.67
N THR A 326 -0.73 -8.18 3.64
CA THR A 326 -0.83 -7.68 2.26
C THR A 326 -1.83 -6.53 2.16
N THR A 327 -3.00 -6.66 2.80
CA THR A 327 -4.02 -5.62 2.86
C THR A 327 -3.52 -4.38 3.62
N ALA A 328 -2.80 -4.57 4.73
CA ALA A 328 -2.18 -3.47 5.46
C ALA A 328 -1.19 -2.69 4.57
N TYR A 329 -0.28 -3.39 3.87
CA TYR A 329 0.64 -2.78 2.92
C TYR A 329 -0.07 -2.03 1.77
N LEU A 330 -1.13 -2.61 1.21
CA LEU A 330 -1.85 -1.99 0.09
C LEU A 330 -2.70 -0.79 0.53
N ILE A 331 -3.33 -0.82 1.71
CA ILE A 331 -4.20 0.28 2.17
C ILE A 331 -3.43 1.40 2.87
N PHE A 332 -2.48 1.08 3.75
CA PHE A 332 -1.90 2.06 4.66
C PHE A 332 -1.23 3.27 3.97
N PRO A 333 -0.36 3.11 2.95
CA PRO A 333 0.22 4.26 2.26
C PRO A 333 -0.86 5.08 1.55
N ALA A 334 -1.85 4.42 0.94
CA ALA A 334 -2.91 5.11 0.20
C ALA A 334 -3.77 6.03 1.08
N MET A 335 -3.81 5.83 2.40
CA MET A 335 -4.44 6.76 3.36
C MET A 335 -3.91 8.20 3.22
N PHE A 336 -2.66 8.38 2.80
CA PHE A 336 -2.01 9.68 2.61
C PHE A 336 -2.18 10.27 1.20
N THR A 337 -3.04 9.68 0.35
CA THR A 337 -3.28 10.17 -1.03
C THR A 337 -3.67 11.65 -1.01
N GLY A 338 -2.90 12.47 -1.73
CA GLY A 338 -3.06 13.93 -1.80
C GLY A 338 -2.31 14.71 -0.71
N ILE A 339 -1.97 14.07 0.42
CA ILE A 339 -1.25 14.70 1.54
C ILE A 339 0.26 14.53 1.39
N ASN A 340 0.72 13.36 0.93
CA ASN A 340 2.12 13.00 0.90
C ASN A 340 2.40 11.95 -0.20
N ASP A 341 3.51 12.10 -0.91
CA ASP A 341 3.96 11.19 -1.98
C ASP A 341 4.26 9.75 -1.51
N LEU A 342 4.46 9.55 -0.19
CA LEU A 342 4.41 8.23 0.45
C LEU A 342 3.16 7.42 0.03
N ALA A 343 2.07 8.08 -0.37
CA ALA A 343 0.89 7.41 -0.89
C ALA A 343 1.15 6.56 -2.14
N TYR A 344 2.02 7.01 -3.05
CA TYR A 344 2.34 6.28 -4.28
C TYR A 344 3.07 4.96 -4.04
N MET A 345 3.50 4.65 -2.81
CA MET A 345 3.94 3.30 -2.43
C MET A 345 2.82 2.25 -2.61
N SER A 346 1.55 2.69 -2.61
CA SER A 346 0.39 1.87 -2.90
C SER A 346 -0.15 2.06 -4.34
N PRO A 347 -0.51 0.98 -5.04
CA PRO A 347 -1.19 1.05 -6.34
C PRO A 347 -2.63 1.56 -6.20
N LEU A 348 -3.22 1.54 -4.99
CA LEU A 348 -4.56 2.08 -4.76
C LEU A 348 -4.61 3.59 -4.95
N THR A 349 -3.52 4.31 -4.71
CA THR A 349 -3.41 5.74 -5.01
C THR A 349 -3.61 5.99 -6.51
N LEU A 350 -2.99 5.17 -7.38
CA LEU A 350 -3.21 5.23 -8.83
C LEU A 350 -4.64 4.86 -9.22
N ALA A 351 -5.24 3.87 -8.54
CA ALA A 351 -6.63 3.47 -8.78
C ALA A 351 -7.62 4.59 -8.38
N VAL A 352 -7.35 5.31 -7.29
CA VAL A 352 -8.13 6.49 -6.90
C VAL A 352 -7.98 7.62 -7.92
N LYS A 353 -6.76 7.92 -8.40
CA LYS A 353 -6.53 8.90 -9.50
C LYS A 353 -7.34 8.51 -10.76
N MET A 354 -7.29 7.24 -11.17
CA MET A 354 -8.08 6.70 -12.29
C MET A 354 -9.59 6.96 -12.11
N TYR A 355 -10.17 6.64 -10.95
CA TYR A 355 -11.60 6.86 -10.68
C TYR A 355 -12.00 8.35 -10.58
N ARG A 356 -11.03 9.24 -10.32
CA ARG A 356 -11.25 10.69 -10.29
C ARG A 356 -11.15 11.37 -11.65
N GLY A 357 -10.75 10.62 -12.69
CA GLY A 357 -10.44 11.17 -14.02
C GLY A 357 -9.06 11.85 -14.08
N GLU A 358 -8.21 11.66 -13.07
CA GLU A 358 -6.87 12.25 -13.02
C GLU A 358 -5.87 11.41 -13.83
N THR A 359 -4.96 12.09 -14.52
CA THR A 359 -3.81 11.46 -15.15
C THR A 359 -2.71 11.14 -14.13
N PHE A 360 -1.90 10.14 -14.45
CA PHE A 360 -0.66 9.87 -13.71
C PHE A 360 0.47 9.47 -14.66
N GLY A 361 1.69 9.83 -14.29
CA GLY A 361 2.89 9.64 -15.10
C GLY A 361 3.49 8.24 -14.97
N LEU A 362 4.45 7.92 -15.84
CA LEU A 362 5.22 6.68 -15.76
C LEU A 362 5.99 6.56 -14.42
N ARG A 363 6.42 7.70 -13.85
CA ARG A 363 7.14 7.71 -12.57
C ARG A 363 6.26 7.20 -11.42
N GLU A 364 5.08 7.80 -11.27
CA GLU A 364 4.04 7.43 -10.30
C GLU A 364 3.56 5.98 -10.49
N TYR A 365 3.50 5.49 -11.73
CA TYR A 365 3.17 4.10 -12.04
C TYR A 365 4.26 3.09 -11.62
N LEU A 366 5.53 3.39 -11.91
CA LEU A 366 6.63 2.48 -11.63
C LEU A 366 6.92 2.34 -10.12
N PHE A 367 6.66 3.38 -9.33
CA PHE A 367 6.98 3.38 -7.90
C PHE A 367 6.31 2.25 -7.09
N PRO A 368 4.99 1.97 -7.21
CA PRO A 368 4.37 0.79 -6.61
C PRO A 368 4.55 -0.48 -7.46
N ALA A 369 4.58 -0.38 -8.80
CA ALA A 369 4.59 -1.55 -9.68
C ALA A 369 5.94 -2.29 -9.70
N ALA A 370 7.07 -1.57 -9.67
CA ALA A 370 8.41 -2.15 -9.71
C ALA A 370 8.70 -3.09 -8.52
N PRO A 371 8.54 -2.69 -7.24
CA PRO A 371 8.78 -3.60 -6.12
C PRO A 371 7.86 -4.82 -6.16
N MET A 372 6.59 -4.67 -6.60
CA MET A 372 5.66 -5.79 -6.77
C MET A 372 6.13 -6.83 -7.79
N VAL A 373 6.55 -6.38 -8.98
CA VAL A 373 7.07 -7.26 -10.04
C VAL A 373 8.41 -7.89 -9.62
N LEU A 374 9.28 -7.16 -8.92
CA LEU A 374 10.53 -7.69 -8.38
C LEU A 374 10.27 -8.79 -7.34
N ILE A 375 9.38 -8.56 -6.37
CA ILE A 375 8.99 -9.57 -5.37
C ILE A 375 8.39 -10.80 -6.05
N PHE A 376 7.57 -10.61 -7.09
CA PHE A 376 7.07 -11.73 -7.90
C PHE A 376 8.20 -12.52 -8.59
N GLY A 377 9.16 -11.84 -9.21
CA GLY A 377 10.34 -12.48 -9.83
C GLY A 377 11.18 -13.25 -8.82
N ILE A 378 11.43 -12.68 -7.64
CA ILE A 378 12.16 -13.31 -6.53
C ILE A 378 11.41 -14.54 -6.03
N SER A 379 10.09 -14.44 -5.83
CA SER A 379 9.25 -15.58 -5.43
C SER A 379 9.14 -16.66 -6.50
N LEU A 380 9.17 -16.33 -7.79
CA LEU A 380 9.31 -17.33 -8.86
C LEU A 380 10.67 -18.04 -8.78
N TYR A 381 11.78 -17.30 -8.68
CA TYR A 381 13.11 -17.89 -8.52
C TYR A 381 13.15 -18.82 -7.30
N ALA A 382 12.67 -18.34 -6.15
CA ALA A 382 12.55 -19.13 -4.93
C ALA A 382 11.68 -20.37 -5.15
N GLY A 383 10.52 -20.23 -5.78
CA GLY A 383 9.67 -21.35 -6.18
C GLY A 383 10.44 -22.40 -6.97
N THR A 384 11.29 -22.02 -7.94
CA THR A 384 12.05 -23.00 -8.72
C THR A 384 13.08 -23.79 -7.91
N ARG A 385 13.67 -23.19 -6.87
CA ARG A 385 14.63 -23.84 -5.96
C ARG A 385 13.94 -24.70 -4.89
N LEU A 386 12.82 -24.22 -4.35
CA LEU A 386 12.10 -24.83 -3.23
C LEU A 386 11.10 -25.93 -3.66
N LEU A 387 10.72 -25.99 -4.94
CA LEU A 387 9.84 -27.03 -5.47
C LEU A 387 10.63 -28.33 -5.75
N ASN A 388 11.25 -28.88 -4.71
CA ASN A 388 11.92 -30.18 -4.70
C ASN A 388 11.29 -31.09 -3.62
N GLU A 389 11.36 -32.41 -3.79
CA GLU A 389 10.65 -33.34 -2.90
C GLU A 389 11.14 -33.26 -1.45
N GLU A 390 12.45 -33.20 -1.23
CA GLU A 390 13.07 -33.17 0.11
C GLU A 390 12.56 -31.97 0.94
N PHE A 391 12.59 -30.77 0.37
CA PHE A 391 12.12 -29.54 1.01
C PHE A 391 10.59 -29.54 1.25
N LEU A 392 9.83 -30.01 0.27
CA LEU A 392 8.38 -30.04 0.34
C LEU A 392 7.90 -31.00 1.43
N MET A 393 8.48 -32.21 1.51
CA MET A 393 8.02 -33.29 2.39
C MET A 393 8.66 -33.28 3.79
N GLY A 394 9.92 -32.88 3.94
CA GLY A 394 10.59 -32.75 5.25
C GLY A 394 10.78 -34.09 6.01
N TYR A 395 10.65 -34.18 7.33
CA TYR A 395 10.08 -33.24 8.31
C TYR A 395 11.14 -32.41 9.07
N ARG A 396 10.94 -31.09 9.17
CA ARG A 396 11.81 -30.15 9.93
C ARG A 396 10.99 -28.99 10.55
N PRO A 397 11.38 -28.43 11.72
CA PRO A 397 10.81 -27.21 12.28
C PRO A 397 10.96 -26.01 11.34
N ILE A 398 10.10 -25.00 11.47
CA ILE A 398 10.06 -23.88 10.51
C ILE A 398 11.37 -23.09 10.43
N THR A 399 12.09 -22.93 11.54
CA THR A 399 13.39 -22.23 11.58
C THR A 399 14.46 -22.97 10.76
N ARG A 400 14.58 -24.29 10.93
CA ARG A 400 15.46 -25.12 10.08
C ARG A 400 15.00 -25.12 8.63
N LYS A 401 13.69 -25.22 8.38
CA LYS A 401 13.16 -25.17 7.02
C LYS A 401 13.42 -23.81 6.34
N LEU A 402 13.46 -22.70 7.10
CA LEU A 402 13.86 -21.40 6.56
C LEU A 402 15.36 -21.37 6.23
N ALA A 403 16.23 -21.89 7.11
CA ALA A 403 17.66 -22.03 6.82
C ALA A 403 17.92 -22.90 5.57
N ASP A 404 17.26 -24.05 5.47
CA ASP A 404 17.28 -24.92 4.28
C ASP A 404 16.80 -24.17 3.02
N ALA A 405 15.73 -23.36 3.15
CA ALA A 405 15.23 -22.55 2.04
C ALA A 405 16.28 -21.55 1.57
N ILE A 406 16.87 -20.79 2.49
CA ILE A 406 17.93 -19.81 2.17
C ILE A 406 19.12 -20.51 1.52
N PHE A 407 19.55 -21.66 2.05
CA PHE A 407 20.65 -22.44 1.49
C PHE A 407 20.37 -22.91 0.05
N LEU A 408 19.12 -23.29 -0.28
CA LEU A 408 18.70 -23.67 -1.62
C LEU A 408 18.57 -22.48 -2.59
N LEU A 409 18.41 -21.25 -2.10
CA LEU A 409 18.42 -20.04 -2.92
C LEU A 409 19.83 -19.64 -3.36
N LEU A 410 20.84 -19.98 -2.57
CA LEU A 410 22.24 -19.60 -2.79
C LEU A 410 22.94 -20.51 -3.81
N ASP A 411 23.80 -19.91 -4.64
CA ASP A 411 24.76 -20.65 -5.45
C ASP A 411 26.00 -20.99 -4.61
N GLN A 412 26.09 -22.26 -4.21
CA GLN A 412 27.17 -22.82 -3.41
C GLN A 412 28.53 -22.78 -4.11
N SER A 413 28.56 -22.70 -5.45
CA SER A 413 29.82 -22.59 -6.21
C SER A 413 30.41 -21.17 -6.16
N ARG A 414 29.59 -20.16 -5.87
CA ARG A 414 29.96 -18.74 -5.84
C ARG A 414 29.37 -18.03 -4.61
N PRO A 415 29.67 -18.49 -3.38
CA PRO A 415 28.99 -18.05 -2.16
C PRO A 415 29.13 -16.54 -1.92
N TYR A 416 30.28 -15.96 -2.25
CA TYR A 416 30.56 -14.52 -2.13
C TYR A 416 29.62 -13.66 -2.98
N LEU A 417 29.49 -13.98 -4.27
CA LEU A 417 28.57 -13.29 -5.17
C LEU A 417 27.11 -13.58 -4.80
N SER A 418 26.81 -14.83 -4.42
CA SER A 418 25.45 -15.22 -4.09
C SER A 418 24.92 -14.53 -2.84
N VAL A 419 25.74 -14.30 -1.81
CA VAL A 419 25.35 -13.54 -0.61
C VAL A 419 25.17 -12.05 -0.92
N ALA A 420 26.07 -11.45 -1.71
CA ALA A 420 25.91 -10.06 -2.16
C ALA A 420 24.61 -9.84 -2.93
N LEU A 421 24.34 -10.70 -3.93
CA LEU A 421 23.11 -10.66 -4.72
C LEU A 421 21.87 -10.94 -3.88
N MET A 422 21.94 -11.83 -2.89
CA MET A 422 20.82 -12.08 -1.97
C MET A 422 20.49 -10.83 -1.14
N SER A 423 21.51 -10.18 -0.55
CA SER A 423 21.34 -8.96 0.25
C SER A 423 20.86 -7.77 -0.58
N PHE A 424 21.22 -7.71 -1.87
CA PHE A 424 20.67 -6.74 -2.82
C PHE A 424 19.20 -7.05 -3.19
N LEU A 425 18.90 -8.29 -3.58
CA LEU A 425 17.58 -8.68 -4.09
C LEU A 425 16.49 -8.73 -3.01
N VAL A 426 16.83 -8.86 -1.73
CA VAL A 426 15.83 -8.87 -0.64
C VAL A 426 15.27 -7.48 -0.33
N ILE A 427 15.89 -6.39 -0.80
CA ILE A 427 15.50 -5.00 -0.48
C ILE A 427 14.01 -4.69 -0.71
N PRO A 428 13.36 -5.07 -1.83
CA PRO A 428 11.91 -4.87 -1.98
C PRO A 428 11.07 -5.57 -0.90
N ILE A 429 11.51 -6.74 -0.41
CA ILE A 429 10.82 -7.47 0.67
C ILE A 429 11.06 -6.78 2.03
N VAL A 430 12.28 -6.30 2.28
CA VAL A 430 12.63 -5.51 3.47
C VAL A 430 11.76 -4.27 3.55
N TYR A 431 11.67 -3.52 2.46
CA TYR A 431 10.86 -2.31 2.32
C TYR A 431 9.37 -2.55 2.60
N VAL A 432 8.76 -3.55 1.95
CA VAL A 432 7.35 -3.92 2.22
C VAL A 432 7.15 -4.32 3.68
N ALA A 433 8.07 -5.08 4.28
CA ALA A 433 7.98 -5.47 5.69
C ALA A 433 8.12 -4.27 6.65
N GLN A 434 9.04 -3.34 6.36
CA GLN A 434 9.19 -2.10 7.14
C GLN A 434 7.93 -1.23 7.06
N LEU A 435 7.31 -1.08 5.88
CA LEU A 435 6.05 -0.35 5.72
C LEU A 435 4.88 -0.98 6.48
N ILE A 436 4.80 -2.33 6.52
CA ILE A 436 3.79 -3.03 7.32
C ILE A 436 4.01 -2.82 8.82
N LEU A 437 5.26 -2.86 9.30
CA LEU A 437 5.56 -2.60 10.70
C LEU A 437 5.33 -1.13 11.09
N LEU A 438 5.61 -0.17 10.18
CA LEU A 438 5.24 1.23 10.36
C LEU A 438 3.71 1.40 10.47
N ALA A 439 2.94 0.76 9.57
CA ALA A 439 1.48 0.77 9.59
C ALA A 439 0.89 0.22 10.90
N ILE A 440 1.49 -0.82 11.46
CA ILE A 440 1.11 -1.35 12.78
C ILE A 440 1.49 -0.34 13.87
N GLY A 441 2.70 0.23 13.78
CA GLY A 441 3.25 1.20 14.71
C GLY A 441 2.47 2.52 14.82
N THR A 442 1.72 2.94 13.78
CA THR A 442 0.94 4.20 13.84
C THR A 442 -0.17 4.21 14.90
N ASN A 443 -0.51 3.06 15.48
CA ASN A 443 -1.45 2.95 16.59
C ASN A 443 -0.83 3.29 17.96
N LEU A 444 0.48 3.58 18.00
CA LEU A 444 1.23 3.92 19.21
C LEU A 444 1.51 5.44 19.29
N PRO A 445 1.70 6.01 20.50
CA PRO A 445 2.21 7.36 20.66
C PRO A 445 3.56 7.55 19.94
N MET A 446 3.80 8.75 19.41
CA MET A 446 4.92 9.05 18.49
C MET A 446 6.30 8.57 18.98
N SER A 447 6.61 8.71 20.27
CA SER A 447 7.87 8.24 20.85
C SER A 447 8.04 6.71 20.77
N PHE A 448 6.98 5.95 21.08
CA PHE A 448 6.97 4.49 20.97
C PHE A 448 6.92 4.03 19.51
N MET A 449 6.23 4.78 18.64
CA MET A 449 6.22 4.53 17.19
C MET A 449 7.63 4.65 16.60
N LEU A 450 8.35 5.75 16.88
CA LEU A 450 9.71 5.96 16.39
C LEU A 450 10.70 4.91 16.95
N ALA A 451 10.69 4.68 18.26
CA ALA A 451 11.57 3.67 18.88
C ALA A 451 11.28 2.26 18.36
N GLY A 452 9.99 1.90 18.25
CA GLY A 452 9.53 0.63 17.69
C GLY A 452 9.93 0.46 16.23
N ALA A 453 9.77 1.50 15.40
CA ALA A 453 10.14 1.50 13.99
C ALA A 453 11.66 1.35 13.80
N LEU A 454 12.50 2.03 14.59
CA LEU A 454 13.95 1.88 14.54
C LEU A 454 14.41 0.46 14.89
N ILE A 455 13.86 -0.13 15.96
CA ILE A 455 14.17 -1.51 16.37
C ILE A 455 13.65 -2.51 15.33
N ALA A 456 12.45 -2.30 14.78
CA ALA A 456 11.86 -3.12 13.74
C ALA A 456 12.67 -3.09 12.44
N ALA A 457 13.09 -1.91 11.99
CA ALA A 457 13.94 -1.72 10.82
C ALA A 457 15.28 -2.45 11.01
N ALA A 458 16.01 -2.15 12.10
CA ALA A 458 17.27 -2.83 12.42
C ALA A 458 17.11 -4.37 12.49
N THR A 459 15.99 -4.86 13.03
CA THR A 459 15.69 -6.31 13.07
C THR A 459 15.54 -6.90 11.68
N ILE A 460 14.75 -6.29 10.80
CA ILE A 460 14.58 -6.78 9.43
C ILE A 460 15.91 -6.71 8.68
N GLU A 461 16.66 -5.62 8.81
CA GLU A 461 17.90 -5.39 8.08
C GLU A 461 19.02 -6.35 8.50
N GLU A 462 19.24 -6.57 9.81
CA GLU A 462 20.25 -7.54 10.25
C GLU A 462 19.87 -8.96 9.84
N ILE A 463 18.58 -9.33 9.86
CA ILE A 463 18.13 -10.62 9.30
C ILE A 463 18.42 -10.69 7.79
N ALA A 464 18.06 -9.64 7.04
CA ALA A 464 18.19 -9.60 5.59
C ALA A 464 19.65 -9.71 5.11
N LYS A 465 20.57 -9.04 5.80
CA LYS A 465 22.02 -9.11 5.54
C LYS A 465 22.59 -10.46 5.97
N SER A 466 22.32 -10.90 7.20
CA SER A 466 23.03 -12.05 7.79
C SER A 466 22.45 -13.44 7.45
N MET A 467 21.20 -13.56 7.00
CA MET A 467 20.54 -14.87 6.79
C MET A 467 21.30 -15.80 5.82
N GLY A 468 21.86 -15.26 4.74
CA GLY A 468 22.61 -16.05 3.75
C GLY A 468 23.94 -16.57 4.32
N ILE A 469 24.60 -15.75 5.15
CA ILE A 469 25.84 -16.12 5.84
C ILE A 469 25.57 -17.21 6.89
N ALA A 470 24.50 -17.05 7.67
CA ALA A 470 24.09 -18.01 8.69
C ALA A 470 23.75 -19.39 8.08
N ALA A 471 23.04 -19.43 6.95
CA ALA A 471 22.75 -20.68 6.24
C ALA A 471 24.03 -21.40 5.77
N LEU A 472 25.03 -20.67 5.27
CA LEU A 472 26.32 -21.24 4.86
C LEU A 472 27.18 -21.72 6.05
N ILE A 473 27.05 -21.09 7.22
CA ILE A 473 27.69 -21.53 8.47
C ILE A 473 27.01 -22.81 9.00
N GLU A 474 25.68 -22.87 9.04
CA GLU A 474 24.93 -24.05 9.50
C GLU A 474 25.20 -25.27 8.59
N ALA A 475 25.25 -25.06 7.27
CA ALA A 475 25.64 -26.06 6.28
C ALA A 475 27.16 -26.40 6.26
N ARG A 476 27.98 -25.76 7.11
CA ARG A 476 29.45 -25.92 7.20
C ARG A 476 30.23 -25.63 5.90
N VAL A 477 29.63 -24.91 4.95
CA VAL A 477 30.32 -24.43 3.74
C VAL A 477 31.31 -23.31 4.09
N VAL A 478 30.98 -22.50 5.09
CA VAL A 478 31.81 -21.41 5.60
C VAL A 478 32.26 -21.74 7.02
N THR A 479 33.57 -21.83 7.24
CA THR A 479 34.15 -22.31 8.51
C THR A 479 35.19 -21.35 9.10
N SER A 480 35.79 -20.47 8.29
CA SER A 480 36.81 -19.53 8.73
C SER A 480 36.23 -18.13 9.01
N THR A 481 36.64 -17.51 10.12
CA THR A 481 36.28 -16.12 10.45
C THR A 481 36.65 -15.14 9.33
N ARG A 482 37.73 -15.39 8.57
CA ARG A 482 38.10 -14.54 7.41
C ARG A 482 37.06 -14.62 6.29
N GLN A 483 36.50 -15.80 6.01
CA GLN A 483 35.44 -15.98 5.03
C GLN A 483 34.15 -15.30 5.48
N VAL A 484 33.81 -15.42 6.77
CA VAL A 484 32.65 -14.75 7.39
C VAL A 484 32.74 -13.23 7.25
N LEU A 485 33.90 -12.63 7.54
CA LEU A 485 34.10 -11.19 7.38
C LEU A 485 34.02 -10.75 5.91
N ALA A 486 34.61 -11.51 4.98
CA ALA A 486 34.50 -11.22 3.55
C ALA A 486 33.04 -11.31 3.05
N LEU A 487 32.26 -12.28 3.54
CA LEU A 487 30.84 -12.40 3.24
C LEU A 487 30.00 -11.28 3.89
N ALA A 488 30.33 -10.86 5.11
CA ALA A 488 29.67 -9.74 5.77
C ALA A 488 29.92 -8.42 5.03
N PHE A 489 31.13 -8.19 4.52
CA PHE A 489 31.44 -7.02 3.70
C PHE A 489 30.66 -7.03 2.38
N LEU A 490 30.63 -8.16 1.68
CA LEU A 490 29.91 -8.29 0.41
C LEU A 490 28.38 -8.25 0.58
N SER A 491 27.86 -8.76 1.71
CA SER A 491 26.45 -8.59 2.10
C SER A 491 26.12 -7.13 2.36
N ALA A 492 26.92 -6.43 3.18
CA ALA A 492 26.75 -5.01 3.48
C ALA A 492 26.82 -4.14 2.22
N LEU A 493 27.74 -4.45 1.30
CA LEU A 493 27.85 -3.78 0.00
C LEU A 493 26.62 -4.03 -0.87
N GLY A 494 26.18 -5.28 -1.01
CA GLY A 494 24.97 -5.62 -1.79
C GLY A 494 23.71 -4.97 -1.23
N PHE A 495 23.55 -4.98 0.10
CA PHE A 495 22.46 -4.32 0.80
C PHE A 495 22.49 -2.80 0.58
N LEU A 496 23.63 -2.13 0.82
CA LEU A 496 23.78 -0.69 0.65
C LEU A 496 23.52 -0.24 -0.80
N VAL A 497 24.00 -1.00 -1.80
CA VAL A 497 23.74 -0.69 -3.21
C VAL A 497 22.25 -0.79 -3.52
N GLY A 498 21.55 -1.79 -2.97
CA GLY A 498 20.11 -1.94 -3.16
C GLY A 498 19.29 -0.89 -2.41
N GLU A 499 19.69 -0.54 -1.18
CA GLU A 499 19.12 0.55 -0.38
C GLU A 499 19.28 1.89 -1.08
N LYS A 500 20.49 2.25 -1.51
CA LYS A 500 20.76 3.51 -2.24
C LYS A 500 20.08 3.55 -3.60
N LEU A 501 19.95 2.42 -4.30
CA LEU A 501 19.16 2.35 -5.53
C LEU A 501 17.66 2.57 -5.24
N LEU A 502 17.11 1.93 -4.20
CA LEU A 502 15.71 2.14 -3.79
C LEU A 502 15.47 3.58 -3.37
N LEU A 503 16.38 4.21 -2.62
CA LEU A 503 16.31 5.61 -2.25
C LEU A 503 16.40 6.52 -3.47
N LEU A 504 17.35 6.30 -4.38
CA LEU A 504 17.47 7.06 -5.63
C LEU A 504 16.19 6.94 -6.47
N VAL A 505 15.63 5.73 -6.62
CA VAL A 505 14.36 5.51 -7.30
C VAL A 505 13.22 6.23 -6.57
N SER A 506 13.09 6.07 -5.26
CA SER A 506 12.04 6.75 -4.48
C SER A 506 12.10 8.26 -4.66
N VAL A 507 13.30 8.84 -4.60
CA VAL A 507 13.51 10.28 -4.67
C VAL A 507 13.37 10.82 -6.09
N THR A 508 14.01 10.21 -7.11
CA THR A 508 13.86 10.64 -8.53
C THR A 508 12.42 10.54 -9.05
N LEU A 509 11.62 9.61 -8.51
CA LEU A 509 10.23 9.43 -8.90
C LEU A 509 9.27 10.40 -8.19
N VAL A 510 9.71 11.06 -7.11
CA VAL A 510 8.87 11.86 -6.21
C VAL A 510 9.23 13.35 -6.21
N SER A 511 10.49 13.73 -6.05
CA SER A 511 10.88 15.15 -5.92
C SER A 511 12.31 15.43 -6.38
N GLU A 512 12.48 16.47 -7.21
CA GLU A 512 13.79 16.91 -7.71
C GLU A 512 14.59 17.71 -6.66
N THR A 513 13.93 18.37 -5.70
CA THR A 513 14.62 19.03 -4.57
C THR A 513 15.21 17.98 -3.62
N MET A 514 14.46 16.93 -3.28
CA MET A 514 14.99 15.79 -2.52
C MET A 514 16.10 15.05 -3.29
N LEU A 515 16.06 15.04 -4.63
CA LEU A 515 17.11 14.44 -5.46
C LEU A 515 18.45 15.14 -5.31
N SER A 516 18.44 16.48 -5.27
CA SER A 516 19.64 17.25 -5.00
C SER A 516 20.21 16.89 -3.62
N ALA A 517 19.38 16.87 -2.57
CA ALA A 517 19.82 16.50 -1.22
C ALA A 517 20.37 15.06 -1.15
N ALA A 518 19.73 14.10 -1.83
CA ALA A 518 20.16 12.70 -1.84
C ALA A 518 21.47 12.48 -2.64
N LEU A 519 21.70 13.22 -3.73
CA LEU A 519 22.90 13.12 -4.56
C LEU A 519 24.09 13.93 -4.00
N PHE A 520 23.86 15.10 -3.40
CA PHE A 520 24.92 15.93 -2.84
C PHE A 520 25.31 15.55 -1.41
N ASN A 521 24.48 14.80 -0.68
CA ASN A 521 24.87 14.17 0.60
C ASN A 521 25.70 12.87 0.40
N THR A 522 26.46 12.79 -0.69
CA THR A 522 27.27 11.63 -1.10
C THR A 522 28.48 11.36 -0.20
N GLY A 523 28.81 12.26 0.73
CA GLY A 523 29.86 12.04 1.74
C GLY A 523 29.61 10.81 2.63
N PHE A 524 28.35 10.37 2.78
CA PHE A 524 27.96 9.25 3.65
C PHE A 524 27.59 7.98 2.86
N VAL A 525 28.44 7.54 1.93
CA VAL A 525 28.40 6.13 1.44
C VAL A 525 29.26 5.23 2.33
N LEU A 526 30.45 5.71 2.72
CA LEU A 526 31.40 4.96 3.57
C LEU A 526 30.85 4.70 4.98
N VAL A 527 30.19 5.68 5.61
CA VAL A 527 29.69 5.54 6.99
C VAL A 527 28.60 4.46 7.11
N PRO A 528 27.52 4.45 6.29
CA PRO A 528 26.58 3.33 6.26
C PRO A 528 27.21 2.01 5.85
N LEU A 529 28.17 1.99 4.91
CA LEU A 529 28.87 0.75 4.53
C LEU A 529 29.61 0.14 5.71
N ILE A 530 30.34 0.95 6.47
CA ILE A 530 31.09 0.55 7.68
C ILE A 530 30.11 0.06 8.75
N ALA A 531 29.01 0.77 8.99
CA ALA A 531 27.99 0.39 9.96
C ALA A 531 27.34 -0.96 9.60
N HIS A 532 26.84 -1.10 8.37
CA HIS A 532 26.26 -2.36 7.87
C HIS A 532 27.25 -3.51 7.95
N PHE A 533 28.52 -3.29 7.58
CA PHE A 533 29.59 -4.28 7.67
C PHE A 533 29.87 -4.70 9.12
N ILE A 534 29.92 -3.76 10.07
CA ILE A 534 30.16 -4.05 11.48
C ILE A 534 29.02 -4.88 12.06
N PHE A 535 27.76 -4.47 11.90
CA PHE A 535 26.62 -5.19 12.51
C PHE A 535 26.44 -6.59 11.91
N THR A 536 26.58 -6.74 10.59
CA THR A 536 26.52 -8.05 9.95
C THR A 536 27.73 -8.93 10.30
N SER A 537 28.91 -8.33 10.54
CA SER A 537 30.08 -9.04 11.09
C SER A 537 29.86 -9.50 12.52
N ILE A 538 29.19 -8.72 13.37
CA ILE A 538 28.81 -9.14 14.74
C ILE A 538 27.96 -10.41 14.67
N VAL A 539 26.90 -10.44 13.84
CA VAL A 539 26.07 -11.65 13.69
C VAL A 539 26.90 -12.85 13.22
N GLY A 540 27.68 -12.67 12.14
CA GLY A 540 28.47 -13.73 11.53
C GLY A 540 29.54 -14.29 12.46
N VAL A 541 30.29 -13.44 13.16
CA VAL A 541 31.38 -13.85 14.06
C VAL A 541 30.83 -14.51 15.33
N LEU A 542 29.76 -13.98 15.94
CA LEU A 542 29.10 -14.61 17.08
C LEU A 542 28.57 -16.00 16.70
N ASN A 543 27.98 -16.15 15.52
CA ASN A 543 27.44 -17.42 15.06
C ASN A 543 28.53 -18.44 14.69
N ALA A 544 29.56 -18.05 13.93
CA ALA A 544 30.62 -18.97 13.48
C ALA A 544 31.69 -19.26 14.53
N ARG A 545 32.23 -18.23 15.20
CA ARG A 545 33.39 -18.38 16.11
C ARG A 545 32.97 -18.73 17.53
N PHE A 546 31.96 -18.04 18.05
CA PHE A 546 31.45 -18.23 19.42
C PHE A 546 30.32 -19.27 19.50
N ARG A 547 29.88 -19.82 18.36
CA ARG A 547 28.80 -20.82 18.25
C ARG A 547 27.47 -20.37 18.86
N LEU A 548 27.25 -19.06 18.95
CA LEU A 548 26.00 -18.50 19.46
C LEU A 548 24.86 -18.80 18.46
N ARG A 549 23.72 -19.27 18.96
CA ARG A 549 22.57 -19.58 18.10
C ARG A 549 22.13 -18.31 17.35
N TYR A 550 21.91 -18.43 16.05
CA TYR A 550 21.65 -17.31 15.14
C TYR A 550 20.66 -16.25 15.68
N PRO A 551 19.50 -16.59 16.28
CA PRO A 551 18.59 -15.57 16.83
C PRO A 551 19.21 -14.67 17.90
N PHE A 552 20.06 -15.21 18.78
CA PHE A 552 20.74 -14.41 19.80
C PHE A 552 21.86 -13.55 19.21
N ALA A 553 22.56 -14.05 18.18
CA ALA A 553 23.57 -13.28 17.46
C ALA A 553 22.93 -12.07 16.73
N VAL A 554 21.75 -12.27 16.13
CA VAL A 554 20.94 -11.18 15.56
C VAL A 554 20.51 -10.18 16.63
N ILE A 555 19.96 -10.62 17.78
CA ILE A 555 19.54 -9.71 18.87
C ILE A 555 20.68 -8.78 19.32
N VAL A 556 21.91 -9.30 19.48
CA VAL A 556 23.07 -8.47 19.86
C VAL A 556 23.38 -7.43 18.79
N ALA A 557 23.37 -7.80 17.50
CA ALA A 557 23.60 -6.85 16.41
C ALA A 557 22.47 -5.82 16.27
N VAL A 558 21.21 -6.21 16.48
CA VAL A 558 20.05 -5.32 16.46
C VAL A 558 20.13 -4.28 17.58
N ILE A 559 20.55 -4.66 18.79
CA ILE A 559 20.76 -3.71 19.89
C ILE A 559 21.86 -2.71 19.51
N ALA A 560 23.00 -3.18 18.99
CA ALA A 560 24.09 -2.32 18.56
C ALA A 560 23.68 -1.37 17.41
N HIS A 561 22.94 -1.86 16.42
CA HIS A 561 22.44 -1.09 15.28
C HIS A 561 21.38 -0.07 15.72
N ALA A 562 20.40 -0.46 16.55
CA ALA A 562 19.40 0.47 17.07
C ALA A 562 20.03 1.57 17.93
N LEU A 563 21.04 1.26 18.76
CA LEU A 563 21.80 2.26 19.52
C LEU A 563 22.57 3.21 18.59
N TYR A 564 23.24 2.69 17.55
CA TYR A 564 23.91 3.51 16.55
C TYR A 564 22.94 4.45 15.81
N ASN A 565 21.77 3.95 15.40
CA ASN A 565 20.73 4.77 14.77
C ASN A 565 20.18 5.83 15.72
N LEU A 566 20.01 5.53 17.01
CA LEU A 566 19.64 6.51 18.04
C LEU A 566 20.73 7.57 18.26
N VAL A 567 22.02 7.20 18.23
CA VAL A 567 23.13 8.15 18.35
C VAL A 567 23.23 9.04 17.11
N ILE A 568 23.00 8.53 15.90
CA ILE A 568 22.99 9.38 14.69
C ILE A 568 21.75 10.27 14.64
N ALA A 569 20.56 9.74 14.95
CA ALA A 569 19.33 10.52 14.94
C ALA A 569 19.26 11.55 16.09
N GLY A 570 19.86 11.26 17.25
CA GLY A 570 19.90 12.16 18.41
C GLY A 570 21.18 13.00 18.54
N GLY A 571 22.21 12.71 17.74
CA GLY A 571 23.52 13.39 17.73
C GLY A 571 23.60 14.61 16.80
N LEU A 572 22.51 14.92 16.12
CA LEU A 572 22.27 16.18 15.41
C LEU A 572 21.39 17.08 16.30
N ARG A 573 22.00 17.65 17.34
CA ARG A 573 21.43 18.74 18.14
C ARG A 573 21.98 20.08 17.68
#